data_AF-A0A6A5BTE5-F1
#
_entry.id   AF-A0A6A5BTE5-F1
#
_cell.length_a   1.000
_cell.length_b   1.000
_cell.length_c   1.000
_cell.angle_alpha   90.00
_cell.angle_beta   90.00
_cell.angle_gamma   90.00
#
_symmetry.space_group_name_H-M   'P 1'
#
loop_
_entity.id
_entity.type
_entity.pdbx_description
1 polymer ?
#
loop_
_entity_poly.entity_id
_entity_poly.type
_entity_poly.pdbx_seq_one_letter_code
_entity_poly.pdbx_strand_id
1 'polypeptide(L)'
;MEAFIHQIRGVFVLDQNGKRLLSKYYSNDLKRYLLFVVGAGYENELVLSEVLSGLIDGLMMLFRNQLTKRTFLENFDLIVLALDEVLEDGIIIETDSSAIAQKVAAVETGADASSGVEGSETITQVFKSAREQLGELASSFFQF
;
A
#
# COMPACT_ATOMS: atom_id res chain seq x y z
N MET A 1 -39.94 -9.21 -11.80
CA MET A 1 -38.69 -9.85 -11.36
C MET A 1 -37.69 -8.72 -11.21
N GLU A 2 -37.51 -8.21 -9.99
CA GLU A 2 -36.52 -7.18 -9.70
C GLU A 2 -35.14 -7.75 -10.01
N ALA A 3 -34.41 -7.14 -10.94
CA ALA A 3 -33.04 -7.51 -11.20
C ALA A 3 -32.21 -7.08 -9.98
N PHE A 4 -31.49 -8.03 -9.37
CA PHE A 4 -30.56 -7.76 -8.29
C PHE A 4 -29.60 -6.62 -8.68
N ILE A 5 -29.55 -5.58 -7.85
CA ILE A 5 -28.79 -4.33 -8.05
C ILE A 5 -27.31 -4.54 -7.69
N HIS A 6 -26.71 -5.64 -8.14
CA HIS A 6 -25.28 -5.87 -8.06
C HIS A 6 -24.76 -6.09 -9.47
N GLN A 7 -24.30 -5.00 -10.08
CA GLN A 7 -23.79 -5.02 -11.44
C GLN A 7 -22.36 -5.57 -11.41
N ILE A 8 -22.17 -6.79 -11.93
CA ILE A 8 -20.84 -7.35 -12.19
C ILE A 8 -20.07 -6.33 -13.02
N ARG A 9 -18.96 -5.80 -12.49
CA ARG A 9 -18.16 -4.77 -13.19
C ARG A 9 -17.16 -5.38 -14.15
N GLY A 10 -16.68 -6.59 -13.85
CA GLY A 10 -15.80 -7.35 -14.72
C GLY A 10 -15.58 -8.77 -14.21
N VAL A 11 -15.11 -9.64 -15.11
CA VAL A 11 -14.71 -11.01 -14.84
C VAL A 11 -13.34 -11.22 -15.44
N PHE A 12 -12.39 -11.75 -14.67
CA PHE A 12 -11.08 -12.13 -15.17
C PHE A 12 -10.75 -13.56 -14.75
N VAL A 13 -10.02 -14.26 -15.61
CA VAL A 13 -9.53 -15.61 -15.40
C VAL A 13 -8.01 -15.54 -15.55
N LEU A 14 -7.30 -15.95 -14.51
CA LEU A 14 -5.84 -16.03 -14.47
C LEU A 14 -5.44 -17.51 -14.43
N ASP A 15 -4.28 -17.83 -14.99
CA ASP A 15 -3.63 -19.11 -14.70
C ASP A 15 -2.89 -19.06 -13.36
N GLN A 16 -2.29 -20.19 -12.96
CA GLN A 16 -1.54 -20.34 -11.71
C GLN A 16 -0.30 -19.45 -11.61
N ASN A 17 0.20 -18.90 -12.72
CA ASN A 17 1.35 -17.99 -12.74
C ASN A 17 0.89 -16.52 -12.72
N GLY A 18 -0.41 -16.27 -12.54
CA GLY A 18 -1.00 -14.94 -12.63
C GLY A 18 -1.14 -14.41 -14.06
N LYS A 19 -0.84 -15.22 -15.09
CA LYS A 19 -1.05 -14.79 -16.48
C LYS A 19 -2.54 -14.81 -16.78
N ARG A 20 -3.03 -13.67 -17.25
CA ARG A 20 -4.42 -13.50 -17.64
C ARG A 20 -4.78 -14.35 -18.87
N LEU A 21 -5.70 -15.28 -18.69
CA LEU A 21 -6.34 -16.06 -19.76
C LEU A 21 -7.50 -15.30 -20.39
N LEU A 22 -8.32 -14.63 -19.57
CA LEU A 22 -9.47 -13.86 -20.02
C LEU A 22 -9.71 -12.65 -19.11
N SER A 23 -10.14 -11.52 -19.69
CA SER A 23 -10.79 -10.43 -18.94
C SER A 23 -11.91 -9.83 -19.77
N LYS A 24 -13.06 -9.66 -19.14
CA LYS A 24 -14.20 -8.96 -19.72
C LYS A 24 -14.70 -7.94 -18.71
N TYR A 25 -14.82 -6.68 -19.15
CA TYR A 25 -15.29 -5.58 -18.32
C TYR A 25 -16.66 -5.13 -18.84
N TYR A 26 -17.59 -4.93 -17.92
CA TYR A 26 -18.96 -4.52 -18.19
C TYR A 26 -19.22 -3.06 -17.80
N SER A 27 -18.26 -2.44 -17.10
CA SER A 27 -18.32 -1.04 -16.73
C SER A 27 -17.03 -0.31 -17.07
N ASN A 28 -17.18 0.93 -17.54
CA ASN A 28 -16.07 1.86 -17.78
C ASN A 28 -15.63 2.60 -16.50
N ASP A 29 -16.33 2.38 -15.39
CA ASP A 29 -16.06 3.03 -14.10
C ASP A 29 -15.02 2.31 -13.23
N LEU A 30 -14.51 1.15 -13.67
CA LEU A 30 -13.35 0.48 -13.06
C LEU A 30 -12.12 1.36 -13.30
N LYS A 31 -11.99 2.38 -12.47
CA LYS A 31 -10.98 3.41 -12.62
C LYS A 31 -9.61 2.83 -12.28
N ARG A 32 -8.76 2.78 -13.31
CA ARG A 32 -7.29 2.88 -13.29
C ARG A 32 -6.49 1.65 -12.80
N TYR A 33 -6.91 0.94 -11.77
CA TYR A 33 -6.23 -0.29 -11.30
C TYR A 33 -7.19 -1.20 -10.53
N LEU A 34 -6.81 -2.47 -10.36
CA LEU A 34 -7.51 -3.45 -9.53
C LEU A 34 -6.50 -4.11 -8.61
N LEU A 35 -6.81 -4.13 -7.32
CA LEU A 35 -6.06 -4.85 -6.31
C LEU A 35 -6.93 -6.01 -5.84
N PHE A 36 -6.36 -7.19 -5.71
CA PHE A 36 -7.06 -8.38 -5.23
C PHE A 36 -6.09 -9.24 -4.43
N VAL A 37 -6.62 -9.90 -3.40
CA VAL A 37 -5.92 -10.94 -2.64
C VAL A 37 -6.56 -12.27 -3.03
N VAL A 38 -5.75 -13.29 -3.28
CA VAL A 38 -6.22 -14.63 -3.65
C VAL A 38 -5.81 -15.58 -2.53
N GLY A 39 -6.80 -16.19 -1.88
CA GLY A 39 -6.60 -17.29 -0.95
C GLY A 39 -7.09 -18.61 -1.51
N ALA A 40 -6.87 -19.71 -0.78
CA ALA A 40 -7.48 -20.99 -1.12
C ALA A 40 -9.01 -20.93 -0.92
N GLY A 41 -9.75 -21.81 -1.60
CA GLY A 41 -11.23 -21.80 -1.54
C GLY A 41 -11.82 -22.16 -0.16
N TYR A 42 -11.00 -22.56 0.80
CA TYR A 42 -11.37 -22.83 2.19
C TYR A 42 -10.89 -21.75 3.16
N GLU A 43 -10.19 -20.72 2.69
CA GLU A 43 -9.77 -19.60 3.53
C GLU A 43 -10.97 -18.74 3.93
N ASN A 44 -10.84 -18.08 5.08
CA ASN A 44 -11.86 -17.16 5.54
C ASN A 44 -11.84 -15.87 4.71
N GLU A 45 -12.91 -15.61 3.97
CA GLU A 45 -13.06 -14.42 3.13
C GLU A 45 -12.92 -13.11 3.93
N LEU A 46 -13.31 -13.10 5.21
CA LEU A 46 -13.15 -11.92 6.08
C LEU A 46 -11.67 -11.61 6.30
N VAL A 47 -10.84 -12.63 6.48
CA VAL A 47 -9.39 -12.45 6.66
C VAL A 47 -8.76 -11.93 5.37
N LEU A 48 -9.14 -12.49 4.22
CA LEU A 48 -8.67 -11.99 2.91
C LEU A 48 -9.11 -10.54 2.66
N SER A 49 -10.34 -10.20 3.07
CA SER A 49 -10.85 -8.83 3.01
C SER A 49 -10.06 -7.90 3.91
N GLU A 50 -9.68 -8.35 5.12
CA GLU A 50 -8.91 -7.55 6.07
C GLU A 50 -7.50 -7.28 5.54
N VAL A 51 -6.82 -8.30 5.00
CA VAL A 51 -5.52 -8.13 4.32
C VAL A 51 -5.62 -7.13 3.17
N LEU A 52 -6.64 -7.28 2.32
CA LEU A 52 -6.85 -6.37 1.18
C LEU A 52 -7.10 -4.93 1.66
N SER A 53 -7.96 -4.74 2.65
CA SER A 53 -8.27 -3.43 3.22
C SER A 53 -7.06 -2.80 3.90
N GLY A 54 -6.34 -3.54 4.76
CA GLY A 54 -5.14 -3.08 5.46
C GLY A 54 -4.07 -2.59 4.48
N LEU A 55 -3.82 -3.37 3.41
CA LEU A 55 -2.90 -2.98 2.36
C LEU A 55 -3.38 -1.73 1.59
N ILE A 56 -4.65 -1.68 1.16
CA ILE A 56 -5.18 -0.52 0.43
C ILE A 56 -5.06 0.75 1.28
N ASP A 57 -5.51 0.68 2.53
CA ASP A 57 -5.53 1.84 3.42
C ASP A 57 -4.10 2.26 3.80
N GLY A 58 -3.19 1.31 4.05
CA GLY A 58 -1.77 1.60 4.31
C GLY A 58 -1.10 2.27 3.11
N LEU A 59 -1.35 1.79 1.90
CA LEU A 59 -0.90 2.43 0.66
C LEU A 59 -1.53 3.82 0.45
N MET A 60 -2.81 3.99 0.78
CA MET A 60 -3.47 5.30 0.72
C MET A 60 -2.80 6.28 1.70
N MET A 61 -2.42 5.84 2.90
CA MET A 61 -1.70 6.66 3.87
C MET A 61 -0.31 7.05 3.35
N LEU A 62 0.49 6.08 2.89
CA LEU A 62 1.83 6.32 2.33
C LEU A 62 1.81 7.34 1.18
N PHE A 63 0.83 7.22 0.28
CA PHE A 63 0.73 8.07 -0.90
C PHE A 63 -0.30 9.21 -0.76
N ARG A 64 -0.67 9.58 0.47
CA ARG A 64 -1.55 10.74 0.77
C ARG A 64 -2.84 10.76 -0.06
N ASN A 65 -3.52 9.61 -0.13
CA ASN A 65 -4.73 9.34 -0.92
C ASN A 65 -4.59 9.52 -2.44
N GLN A 66 -3.35 9.51 -2.97
CA GLN A 66 -3.07 9.63 -4.40
C GLN A 66 -2.59 8.31 -5.00
N LEU A 67 -3.35 7.23 -4.78
CA LEU A 67 -3.10 5.97 -5.46
C LEU A 67 -3.64 6.00 -6.89
N THR A 68 -2.71 5.99 -7.85
CA THR A 68 -3.00 5.88 -9.27
C THR A 68 -2.04 4.88 -9.91
N LYS A 69 -2.34 4.41 -11.13
CA LYS A 69 -1.42 3.56 -11.90
C LYS A 69 0.00 4.15 -11.97
N ARG A 70 0.13 5.49 -12.08
CA ARG A 70 1.45 6.16 -12.09
C ARG A 70 2.19 5.96 -10.77
N THR A 71 1.50 6.19 -9.65
CA THR A 71 2.03 5.99 -8.29
C THR A 71 2.60 4.59 -8.11
N PHE A 72 1.89 3.56 -8.59
CA PHE A 72 2.34 2.16 -8.56
C PHE A 72 3.63 1.92 -9.34
N LEU A 73 3.81 2.60 -10.47
CA LEU A 73 4.98 2.41 -11.33
C LEU A 73 6.20 3.22 -10.85
N GLU A 74 5.97 4.39 -10.27
CA GLU A 74 7.04 5.29 -9.81
C GLU A 74 7.57 4.92 -8.43
N ASN A 75 6.75 4.29 -7.58
CA ASN A 75 7.09 3.95 -6.19
C ASN A 75 6.96 2.44 -5.93
N PHE A 76 7.29 1.62 -6.92
CA PHE A 76 7.11 0.17 -6.85
C PHE A 76 7.84 -0.45 -5.65
N ASP A 77 9.04 0.03 -5.35
CA ASP A 77 9.87 -0.48 -4.25
C ASP A 77 9.16 -0.33 -2.88
N LEU A 78 8.54 0.83 -2.62
CA LEU A 78 7.77 1.05 -1.38
C LEU A 78 6.52 0.18 -1.30
N ILE A 79 5.91 -0.16 -2.45
CA ILE A 79 4.73 -1.02 -2.51
C ILE A 79 5.10 -2.47 -2.25
N VAL A 80 6.25 -2.93 -2.74
CA VAL A 80 6.79 -4.26 -2.42
C VAL A 80 7.12 -4.34 -0.94
N LEU A 81 7.75 -3.31 -0.36
CA LEU A 81 7.98 -3.27 1.10
C LEU A 81 6.66 -3.31 1.88
N ALA A 82 5.65 -2.55 1.47
CA ALA A 82 4.33 -2.61 2.11
C ALA A 82 3.68 -4.00 1.99
N LEU A 83 3.94 -4.74 0.90
CA LEU A 83 3.49 -6.12 0.78
C LEU A 83 4.24 -7.05 1.73
N ASP A 84 5.55 -6.87 1.89
CA ASP A 84 6.37 -7.68 2.81
C ASP A 84 5.98 -7.45 4.28
N GLU A 85 5.55 -6.24 4.65
CA GLU A 85 5.03 -5.95 5.99
C GLU A 85 3.67 -6.63 6.25
N VAL A 86 2.84 -6.79 5.21
CA VAL A 86 1.52 -7.42 5.32
C VAL A 86 1.64 -8.95 5.30
N LEU A 87 2.47 -9.47 4.40
CA LEU A 87 2.63 -10.90 4.13
C LEU A 87 4.11 -11.30 4.13
N GLU A 88 4.43 -12.36 4.86
CA GLU A 88 5.75 -13.01 4.80
C GLU A 88 5.55 -14.49 4.43
N ASP A 89 6.10 -14.92 3.28
CA ASP A 89 5.95 -16.28 2.75
C ASP A 89 4.50 -16.81 2.70
N GLY A 90 3.53 -15.90 2.49
CA GLY A 90 2.10 -16.21 2.45
C GLY A 90 1.43 -16.30 3.83
N ILE A 91 2.15 -16.00 4.91
CA ILE A 91 1.63 -15.84 6.25
C ILE A 91 1.28 -14.36 6.46
N ILE A 92 0.13 -14.09 7.06
CA ILE A 92 -0.31 -12.74 7.39
C ILE A 92 0.45 -12.28 8.64
N ILE A 93 1.16 -11.16 8.52
CA ILE A 93 1.99 -10.58 9.59
C ILE A 93 1.33 -9.35 10.20
N GLU A 94 0.84 -8.46 9.34
CA GLU A 94 0.24 -7.19 9.76
C GLU A 94 -1.01 -6.89 8.91
N THR A 95 -2.07 -6.42 9.58
CA THR A 95 -3.29 -5.95 8.90
C THR A 95 -3.63 -4.50 9.25
N ASP A 96 -2.99 -3.93 10.28
CA ASP A 96 -3.22 -2.53 10.64
C ASP A 96 -2.53 -1.57 9.65
N SER A 97 -3.33 -0.75 8.98
CA SER A 97 -2.87 0.17 7.94
C SER A 97 -1.89 1.23 8.45
N SER A 98 -2.07 1.69 9.69
CA SER A 98 -1.15 2.66 10.31
C SER A 98 0.20 2.02 10.60
N ALA A 99 0.21 0.80 11.17
CA ALA A 99 1.44 0.05 11.42
C ALA A 99 2.22 -0.23 10.13
N ILE A 100 1.55 -0.69 9.06
CA ILE A 100 2.18 -0.94 7.76
C ILE A 100 2.83 0.35 7.23
N ALA A 101 2.07 1.46 7.18
CA ALA A 101 2.59 2.72 6.65
C ALA A 101 3.77 3.27 7.48
N GLN A 102 3.74 3.12 8.80
CA GLN A 102 4.82 3.55 9.68
C GLN A 102 6.09 2.72 9.48
N LYS A 103 5.98 1.38 9.42
CA LYS A 103 7.12 0.48 9.21
C LYS A 103 7.79 0.75 7.87
N VAL A 104 7.00 0.88 6.79
CA VAL A 104 7.53 1.19 5.45
C VAL A 104 8.23 2.56 5.40
N ALA A 105 7.64 3.59 6.01
CA ALA A 105 8.24 4.93 6.05
C ALA A 105 9.53 4.98 6.89
N ALA A 106 9.60 4.18 7.96
CA ALA A 106 10.80 4.07 8.78
C ALA A 106 11.95 3.41 8.00
N VAL A 107 11.66 2.37 7.21
CA VAL A 107 12.63 1.73 6.31
C VAL A 107 13.14 2.71 5.24
N GLU A 108 12.25 3.51 4.62
CA GLU A 108 12.66 4.50 3.61
C GLU A 108 13.57 5.60 4.20
N THR A 109 13.29 6.03 5.42
CA THR A 109 14.04 7.11 6.09
C THR A 109 15.30 6.64 6.81
N GLY A 110 15.56 5.32 6.84
CA GLY A 110 16.68 4.73 7.57
C GLY A 110 16.57 4.90 9.09
N ALA A 111 15.37 5.16 9.58
CA ALA A 111 15.09 5.23 11.01
C ALA A 111 14.68 3.83 11.48
N ASP A 112 15.45 3.24 12.40
CA ASP A 112 15.13 1.92 12.96
C ASP A 112 13.70 1.91 13.54
N ALA A 113 12.83 1.09 12.94
CA ALA A 113 11.43 0.91 13.31
C ALA A 113 11.25 0.10 14.62
N SER A 114 12.22 0.14 15.53
CA SER A 114 12.18 -0.59 16.81
C SER A 114 11.79 0.25 18.01
N SER A 115 11.22 1.44 17.80
CA SER A 115 10.60 2.22 18.87
C SER A 115 9.12 2.42 18.55
N GLY A 116 8.28 1.57 19.15
CA GLY A 116 6.86 1.88 19.29
C GLY A 116 6.75 3.24 19.97
N VAL A 117 6.27 4.23 19.22
CA VAL A 117 5.98 5.56 19.75
C VAL A 117 4.66 6.00 19.13
N GLU A 118 3.61 5.78 19.91
CA GLU A 118 2.38 6.55 19.83
C GLU A 118 2.76 8.05 19.90
N GLY A 119 2.40 8.83 18.89
CA GLY A 119 2.63 10.27 18.92
C GLY A 119 2.73 10.93 17.56
N SER A 120 1.58 11.30 16.99
CA SER A 120 1.44 12.09 15.75
C SER A 120 2.17 13.45 15.78
N GLU A 121 2.58 13.93 16.97
CA GLU A 121 3.26 15.21 17.15
C GLU A 121 4.79 15.09 17.04
N THR A 122 5.38 13.97 17.48
CA THR A 122 6.84 13.77 17.47
C THR A 122 7.36 13.55 16.06
N ILE A 123 6.62 12.81 15.23
CA ILE A 123 6.98 12.56 13.83
C ILE A 123 7.06 13.88 13.05
N THR A 124 6.08 14.77 13.21
CA THR A 124 6.08 16.09 12.54
C THR A 124 7.28 16.95 12.95
N GLN A 125 7.70 16.88 14.23
CA GLN A 125 8.87 17.60 14.73
C GLN A 125 10.19 17.01 14.21
N VAL A 126 10.31 15.69 14.15
CA VAL A 126 11.49 15.00 13.60
C VAL A 126 11.64 15.31 12.11
N PHE A 127 10.55 15.28 11.33
CA PHE A 127 10.56 15.68 9.92
C PHE A 127 10.99 17.14 9.70
N LYS A 128 10.55 18.06 10.58
CA LYS A 128 10.93 19.47 10.48
C LYS A 128 12.42 19.68 10.79
N SER A 129 12.93 18.99 11.81
CA SER A 129 14.33 19.09 12.21
C SER A 129 15.28 18.47 11.18
N ALA A 130 14.94 17.31 10.61
CA ALA A 130 15.71 16.68 9.54
C ALA A 130 15.77 17.54 8.27
N ARG A 131 14.65 18.20 7.92
CA ARG A 131 14.58 19.11 6.77
C ARG A 131 15.40 20.39 6.98
N GLU A 132 15.45 20.93 8.19
CA GLU A 132 16.28 22.10 8.52
C GLU A 132 17.77 21.74 8.46
N GLN A 133 18.19 20.59 9.00
CA GLN A 133 19.58 20.12 8.93
C GLN A 133 20.03 19.83 7.49
N LEU A 134 19.18 19.24 6.65
CA LEU A 134 19.48 19.04 5.23
C LEU A 134 19.57 20.37 4.45
N GLY A 135 18.75 21.36 4.81
CA GLY A 135 18.82 22.70 4.22
C GLY A 135 20.12 23.43 4.57
N GLU A 136 20.58 23.29 5.82
CA GLU A 136 21.87 23.83 6.26
C GLU A 136 23.04 23.16 5.54
N LEU A 137 23.05 21.83 5.43
CA LEU A 137 24.07 21.09 4.68
C LEU A 137 24.10 21.47 3.19
N ALA A 138 22.93 21.65 2.56
CA ALA A 138 22.83 22.09 1.17
C ALA A 138 23.37 23.51 1.00
N SER A 139 23.08 24.43 1.93
CA SER A 139 23.59 25.80 1.86
C SER A 139 25.11 25.89 2.06
N SER A 140 25.68 25.02 2.91
CA SER A 140 27.12 24.92 3.14
C SER A 140 27.88 24.35 1.94
N PHE A 141 27.24 23.55 1.09
CA PHE A 141 27.88 22.92 -0.08
C PHE A 141 27.87 23.81 -1.34
N PHE A 142 26.99 24.82 -1.41
CA PHE A 142 26.86 25.72 -2.56
C PHE A 142 27.51 27.11 -2.37
N GLN A 143 28.21 27.36 -1.25
CA GLN A 143 29.08 28.52 -1.10
C GLN A 143 30.53 28.21 -1.54
N PHE A 144 30.75 28.17 -2.86
CA PHE A 144 32.02 28.51 -3.51
C PHE A 144 31.74 29.22 -4.83
#